data_AF-A0A352PU17-F1
#
_entry.id   AF-A0A352PU17-F1
#
_cell.length_a   1.000
_cell.length_b   1.000
_cell.length_c   1.000
_cell.angle_alpha   90.00
_cell.angle_beta   90.00
_cell.angle_gamma   90.00
#
_symmetry.space_group_name_H-M   'P 1'
#
loop_
_entity.id
_entity.type
_entity.pdbx_description
1 polymer ?
#
loop_
_entity_poly.entity_id
_entity_poly.type
_entity_poly.pdbx_seq_one_letter_code
_entity_poly.pdbx_strand_id
1 'polypeptide(L)'
;MDFDQPDTISQLRCPIEKQGLKNYTRVFYNPTNPQLYEQAIRRQEGLLARLGPLVVRTGQFTGRAPNDKFIVKEPSSADHVWWGEV
;
A
#
# COMPACT_ATOMS: atom_id res chain seq x y z
N MET A 1 4.51 30.23 -8.86
CA MET A 1 5.49 29.70 -7.86
C MET A 1 5.43 28.20 -8.03
N ASP A 2 6.07 27.77 -9.10
CA ASP A 2 5.96 26.43 -9.68
C ASP A 2 7.08 25.58 -9.09
N PHE A 3 6.73 24.75 -8.11
CA PHE A 3 7.59 23.67 -7.63
C PHE A 3 7.20 22.38 -8.36
N ASP A 4 7.41 22.37 -9.68
CA ASP A 4 7.39 21.16 -10.49
C ASP A 4 8.81 20.90 -10.96
N GLN A 5 9.65 20.46 -10.02
CA GLN A 5 10.97 19.94 -10.32
C GLN A 5 10.86 18.42 -10.18
N PRO A 6 11.14 17.63 -11.24
CA PRO A 6 11.01 16.19 -11.18
C PRO A 6 12.04 15.64 -10.18
N ASP A 7 11.57 15.00 -9.12
CA ASP A 7 12.41 14.36 -8.12
C ASP A 7 13.34 13.32 -8.78
N THR A 8 14.63 13.63 -8.83
CA THR A 8 15.72 12.79 -9.39
C THR A 8 15.81 11.39 -8.75
N ILE A 9 15.08 11.13 -7.67
CA ILE A 9 14.99 9.82 -6.97
C ILE A 9 14.10 8.82 -7.73
N SER A 10 13.33 9.25 -8.74
CA SER A 10 12.42 8.39 -9.49
C SER A 10 13.11 7.33 -10.37
N GLN A 11 14.41 7.43 -10.62
CA GLN A 11 15.12 6.56 -11.59
C GLN A 11 15.48 5.15 -11.07
N LEU A 12 15.36 4.88 -9.77
CA LEU A 12 15.72 3.57 -9.17
C LEU A 12 14.55 2.58 -9.01
N ARG A 13 13.36 2.91 -9.50
CA ARG A 13 12.15 2.12 -9.24
C ARG A 13 11.66 1.41 -10.48
N CYS A 14 11.26 0.15 -10.33
CA CYS A 14 10.53 -0.56 -11.37
C CYS A 14 9.24 0.23 -11.67
N PRO A 15 9.04 0.72 -12.91
CA PRO A 15 7.84 1.47 -13.27
C PRO A 15 6.57 0.63 -13.04
N ILE A 16 5.49 1.27 -12.57
CA ILE A 16 4.22 0.59 -12.24
C ILE A 16 3.62 -0.16 -13.43
N GLU A 17 3.94 0.28 -14.65
CA GLU A 17 3.53 -0.32 -15.92
C GLU A 17 4.09 -1.73 -16.08
N LYS A 18 5.29 -2.00 -15.55
CA LYS A 18 5.90 -3.34 -15.58
C LYS A 18 5.20 -4.33 -14.62
N GLN A 19 4.36 -3.84 -13.71
CA GLN A 19 3.55 -4.65 -12.79
C GLN A 19 2.18 -5.02 -13.39
N GLY A 20 1.93 -4.69 -14.66
CA GLY A 20 0.67 -5.01 -15.35
C GLY A 20 -0.49 -4.06 -15.08
N LEU A 21 -0.27 -2.99 -14.29
CA LEU A 21 -1.27 -1.97 -14.01
C LEU A 21 -1.35 -0.95 -15.16
N LYS A 22 -2.56 -0.63 -15.60
CA LYS A 22 -2.87 0.31 -16.69
C LYS A 22 -3.97 1.27 -16.24
N ASN A 23 -4.10 2.41 -16.93
CA ASN A 23 -5.17 3.40 -16.72
C ASN A 23 -5.24 3.99 -15.30
N TYR A 24 -4.10 4.31 -14.69
CA TYR A 24 -4.08 5.01 -13.42
C TYR A 24 -4.23 6.54 -13.62
N THR A 25 -4.93 7.21 -12.71
CA THR A 25 -5.05 8.68 -12.75
C THR A 25 -3.81 9.37 -12.18
N ARG A 26 -3.26 8.83 -11.09
CA ARG A 26 -2.09 9.40 -10.40
C ARG A 26 -1.38 8.34 -9.58
N VAL A 27 -0.05 8.41 -9.52
CA VAL A 27 0.79 7.56 -8.69
C VAL A 27 1.54 8.43 -7.69
N PHE A 28 1.50 8.06 -6.41
CA PHE A 28 2.21 8.75 -5.34
C PHE A 28 3.33 7.83 -4.83
N TYR A 29 4.58 8.18 -5.11
CA TYR A 29 5.74 7.43 -4.64
C TYR A 29 6.25 8.03 -3.33
N ASN A 30 6.33 7.22 -2.27
CA ASN A 30 6.81 7.63 -0.94
C ASN A 30 6.18 8.95 -0.42
N PRO A 31 4.84 9.05 -0.35
CA PRO A 31 4.21 10.22 0.25
C PRO A 31 4.66 10.38 1.70
N THR A 32 4.84 11.62 2.13
CA THR A 32 5.15 11.96 3.52
C THR A 32 3.94 11.72 4.42
N ASN A 33 4.17 11.61 5.73
CA ASN A 33 3.08 11.40 6.69
C ASN A 33 1.97 12.48 6.59
N PRO A 34 2.27 13.80 6.48
CA PRO A 34 1.23 14.81 6.29
C PRO A 34 0.42 14.60 4.99
N GLN A 35 1.09 14.24 3.89
CA GLN A 35 0.41 13.94 2.63
C GLN A 35 -0.55 12.76 2.78
N LEU A 36 -0.16 11.69 3.49
CA LEU A 36 -1.04 10.56 3.77
C LEU A 36 -2.25 10.96 4.62
N TYR A 37 -2.05 11.79 5.65
CA TYR A 37 -3.13 12.31 6.50
C TYR A 37 -4.14 13.12 5.68
N GLU A 38 -3.66 14.05 4.87
CA GLU A 38 -4.53 14.88 4.02
C GLU A 38 -5.36 14.03 3.06
N GLN A 39 -4.76 13.02 2.43
CA GLN A 39 -5.47 12.15 1.50
C GLN A 39 -6.55 11.31 2.22
N ALA A 40 -6.22 10.72 3.38
CA ALA A 40 -7.17 9.91 4.15
C ALA A 40 -8.40 10.73 4.59
N ILE A 41 -8.18 11.98 5.05
CA ILE A 41 -9.27 12.87 5.48
C ILE A 41 -10.08 13.36 4.26
N ARG A 42 -9.41 13.79 3.18
CA ARG A 42 -10.10 14.25 1.94
C ARG A 42 -10.97 13.16 1.32
N ARG A 43 -10.57 11.90 1.44
CA ARG A 43 -11.31 10.73 0.92
C ARG A 43 -12.35 10.18 1.89
N GLN A 44 -12.52 10.78 3.08
CA GLN A 44 -13.44 10.32 4.12
C GLN A 44 -13.14 8.88 4.60
N GLU A 45 -11.88 8.45 4.50
CA GLU A 45 -11.43 7.11 4.91
C GLU A 45 -11.01 7.05 6.39
N GLY A 46 -10.83 8.22 7.03
CA GLY A 46 -10.50 8.34 8.44
C GLY A 46 -10.84 9.69 9.04
N LEU A 47 -10.83 9.76 10.37
CA LEU A 47 -11.12 10.96 11.16
C LEU A 47 -9.96 11.28 12.10
N LEU A 48 -9.76 12.55 12.41
CA LEU A 48 -8.78 12.96 13.43
C LEU A 48 -9.41 12.85 14.82
N ALA A 49 -8.76 12.07 15.69
CA ALA A 49 -9.07 12.05 17.11
C ALA A 49 -8.47 13.25 17.84
N ARG A 50 -8.95 13.47 19.07
CA ARG A 50 -8.31 14.38 20.01
C ARG A 50 -6.84 13.96 20.17
N LEU A 51 -5.93 14.95 20.13
CA LEU A 51 -4.46 14.81 20.15
C LEU A 51 -3.80 14.45 18.81
N GLY A 52 -4.56 14.31 17.71
CA GLY A 52 -4.00 14.17 16.37
C GLY A 52 -3.88 12.76 15.75
N PRO A 53 -4.09 11.62 16.44
CA PRO A 53 -4.11 10.33 15.76
C PRO A 53 -5.22 10.22 14.70
N LEU A 54 -4.93 9.50 13.62
CA LEU A 54 -5.91 9.12 12.60
C LEU A 54 -6.67 7.86 13.05
N VAL A 55 -8.00 7.96 13.09
CA VAL A 55 -8.91 6.86 13.41
C VAL A 55 -9.58 6.36 12.13
N VAL A 56 -9.50 5.06 11.89
CA VAL A 56 -10.07 4.36 10.73
C VAL A 56 -10.92 3.18 11.19
N ARG A 57 -11.85 2.71 10.34
CA ARG A 57 -12.67 1.52 10.60
C ARG A 57 -12.49 0.52 9.46
N THR A 58 -12.08 -0.71 9.77
CA THR A 58 -11.83 -1.78 8.77
C THR A 58 -13.06 -2.62 8.45
N GLY A 59 -14.23 -2.28 9.00
CA GLY A 59 -15.49 -2.96 8.74
C GLY A 59 -15.53 -4.38 9.31
N GLN A 60 -15.89 -5.35 8.48
CA GLN A 60 -16.04 -6.76 8.84
C GLN A 60 -14.72 -7.43 9.20
N PHE A 61 -13.60 -6.99 8.62
CA PHE A 61 -12.30 -7.60 8.80
C PHE A 61 -11.52 -6.89 9.90
N THR A 62 -11.79 -7.26 11.16
CA THR A 62 -11.16 -6.66 12.35
C THR A 62 -9.92 -7.40 12.83
N GLY A 63 -9.54 -8.49 12.15
CA GLY A 63 -8.42 -9.36 12.52
C GLY A 63 -7.80 -10.04 11.31
N ARG A 64 -6.91 -11.01 11.56
CA ARG A 64 -6.28 -11.81 10.50
C ARG A 64 -7.23 -12.89 10.01
N ALA A 65 -7.14 -13.23 8.72
CA ALA A 65 -7.79 -14.38 8.10
C ALA A 65 -6.72 -15.42 7.73
N PRO A 66 -6.26 -16.28 8.67
CA PRO A 66 -5.17 -17.22 8.41
C PRO A 66 -5.47 -18.18 7.26
N ASN A 67 -6.72 -18.61 7.13
CA ASN A 67 -7.18 -19.53 6.09
C ASN A 67 -7.18 -18.92 4.67
N ASP A 68 -7.08 -17.60 4.53
CA ASP A 68 -7.06 -16.92 3.24
C ASP A 68 -5.62 -16.62 2.76
N LYS A 69 -4.61 -17.09 3.50
CA LYS A 69 -3.20 -16.93 3.13
C LYS A 69 -2.71 -18.13 2.33
N PHE A 70 -2.32 -17.89 1.08
CA PHE A 70 -1.74 -18.91 0.20
C PHE A 70 -0.31 -18.55 -0.21
N ILE A 71 0.48 -19.58 -0.53
CA ILE A 71 1.83 -19.45 -1.08
C ILE A 71 1.84 -20.15 -2.43
N VAL A 72 2.31 -19.46 -3.47
CA VAL A 72 2.46 -20.07 -4.80
C VAL A 72 3.56 -21.13 -4.73
N LYS A 73 3.24 -22.34 -5.19
CA LYS A 73 4.20 -23.44 -5.26
C LYS A 73 5.07 -23.28 -6.50
N GLU A 74 6.26 -22.71 -6.32
CA GLU A 74 7.23 -22.46 -7.38
C GLU A 74 8.49 -23.32 -7.16
N PRO A 75 9.21 -23.74 -8.21
CA PRO A 75 10.40 -24.57 -8.06
C PRO A 75 11.50 -23.97 -7.18
N SER A 76 11.58 -22.64 -7.10
CA SER A 76 12.56 -21.90 -6.29
C SER A 76 12.29 -21.95 -4.78
N SER A 77 11.05 -22.21 -4.36
CA SER A 77 10.62 -22.14 -2.97
C SER A 77 10.01 -23.44 -2.44
N ALA A 78 9.69 -24.39 -3.34
CA ALA A 78 9.02 -25.64 -3.02
C ALA A 78 9.64 -26.41 -1.85
N ASP A 79 10.96 -26.51 -1.79
CA ASP A 79 11.68 -27.31 -0.78
C ASP A 79 11.98 -26.53 0.50
N HIS A 80 11.74 -25.21 0.51
CA HIS A 80 12.01 -24.32 1.63
C HIS A 80 10.75 -23.91 2.41
N VAL A 81 9.58 -24.22 1.88
CA VAL A 81 8.29 -23.89 2.50
C VAL A 81 7.77 -25.09 3.29
N TRP A 82 7.33 -24.82 4.52
CA TRP A 82 6.61 -25.81 5.30
C TRP A 82 5.15 -25.86 4.84
N TRP A 83 4.84 -26.86 4.01
CA TRP A 83 3.50 -27.11 3.49
C TRP A 83 2.61 -27.81 4.53
N GLY A 84 1.35 -27.39 4.63
CA GLY A 84 0.37 -27.94 5.55
C GLY A 84 -0.76 -26.96 5.82
N GLU A 85 -1.69 -27.36 6.68
CA GLU A 85 -2.67 -26.42 7.25
C GLU A 85 -1.96 -25.46 8.22
N VAL A 86 -2.42 -24.21 8.24
CA VAL A 86 -1.86 -23.10 9.02
C VAL A 86 -2.93 -22.53 9.96
#